data_AF-A0A9X2F3Q3-F1
#
_entry.id   AF-A0A9X2F3Q3-F1
#
_cell.length_a   1.000
_cell.length_b   1.000
_cell.length_c   1.000
_cell.angle_alpha   90.00
_cell.angle_beta   90.00
_cell.angle_gamma   90.00
#
_symmetry.space_group_name_H-M   'P 1'
#
loop_
_entity.id
_entity.type
_entity.pdbx_description
1 polymer ?
#
loop_
_entity_poly.entity_id
_entity_poly.type
_entity_poly.pdbx_seq_one_letter_code
_entity_poly.pdbx_strand_id
1 'polypeptide(L)'
;MTSTSSKINFDKFGYYILGLIPIVLLGFWKSYFSELIAGTSRHASIFHFHGMMMSLWIAMLLVQPLLIRKKQFAAHRIIGKVSFVVMPLLLLSILQIMHYEGNLFPENELTFIGTMNGVITMSTFYLIAIWNKSSINIHARAMVCTGITMIQPASDRIMFNIFNMQAPTVFYVSWVMIYLLLIALMIIERKQKVGRWVFPLYLGMHIIFVSSMAVITKIPVIDPAFGKWFLTLPLTTAPTVIVKDLPIPESEIDRYPGKWGDNGESEIYKRGHQLWERWIENGKADSTRLLYQGKSEFIPDRNKPFKSLYFLVKDGKTDAFSVYYGGIGNSGQTKRMK
;
A
#
# COMPACT_ATOMS: atom_id res chain seq x y z
N MET A 1 42.77 -26.23 6.50
CA MET A 1 41.67 -25.30 6.85
C MET A 1 40.48 -25.54 5.93
N THR A 2 39.47 -26.27 6.39
CA THR A 2 38.23 -26.54 5.66
C THR A 2 37.36 -25.27 5.65
N SER A 3 37.38 -24.53 4.55
CA SER A 3 36.48 -23.39 4.32
C SER A 3 35.05 -23.93 4.16
N THR A 4 34.29 -23.99 5.24
CA THR A 4 32.83 -24.09 5.26
C THR A 4 32.24 -22.81 4.68
N SER A 5 32.29 -22.67 3.36
CA SER A 5 31.51 -21.68 2.63
C SER A 5 30.05 -21.99 2.88
N SER A 6 29.33 -21.16 3.64
CA SER A 6 27.88 -21.29 3.81
C SER A 6 27.21 -21.15 2.45
N LYS A 7 26.87 -22.27 1.82
CA LYS A 7 26.01 -22.28 0.64
C LYS A 7 24.60 -21.91 1.12
N ILE A 8 23.95 -20.93 0.49
CA ILE A 8 22.49 -20.83 0.63
C ILE A 8 21.95 -22.15 0.09
N ASN A 9 21.42 -22.96 0.99
CA ASN A 9 20.75 -24.19 0.59
C ASN A 9 19.35 -23.75 0.16
N PHE A 10 19.12 -23.63 -1.14
CA PHE A 10 17.81 -23.23 -1.68
C PHE A 10 16.70 -24.19 -1.27
N ASP A 11 17.03 -25.44 -0.91
CA ASP A 11 16.06 -26.38 -0.33
C ASP A 11 15.65 -25.98 1.08
N LYS A 12 16.44 -25.15 1.79
CA LYS A 12 16.08 -24.53 3.08
C LYS A 12 15.43 -23.15 2.90
N PHE A 13 15.30 -22.63 1.68
CA PHE A 13 14.75 -21.30 1.43
C PHE A 13 13.32 -21.13 1.91
N GLY A 14 12.52 -22.20 1.91
CA GLY A 14 11.20 -22.19 2.53
C GLY A 14 11.22 -21.73 3.99
N TYR A 15 12.28 -22.08 4.75
CA TYR A 15 12.43 -21.62 6.14
C TYR A 15 12.84 -20.16 6.26
N TYR A 16 13.52 -19.59 5.26
CA TYR A 16 13.81 -18.15 5.23
C TYR A 16 12.57 -17.34 4.86
N ILE A 17 11.71 -17.86 3.96
CA ILE A 17 10.41 -17.26 3.65
C ILE A 17 9.45 -17.30 4.85
N LEU A 18 9.61 -18.23 5.81
CA LEU A 18 8.82 -18.20 7.03
C LEU A 18 8.96 -16.87 7.79
N GLY A 19 10.10 -16.17 7.67
CA GLY A 19 10.26 -14.82 8.23
C GLY A 19 9.41 -13.75 7.55
N LEU A 20 9.00 -13.95 6.29
CA LEU A 20 8.11 -13.03 5.56
C LEU A 20 6.68 -13.06 6.11
N ILE A 21 6.22 -14.23 6.57
CA ILE A 21 4.85 -14.41 7.09
C ILE A 21 4.55 -13.48 8.28
N PRO A 22 5.31 -13.47 9.38
CA PRO A 22 5.04 -12.58 10.50
C PRO A 22 5.19 -11.11 10.10
N ILE A 23 6.13 -10.77 9.21
CA ILE A 23 6.29 -9.39 8.72
C ILE A 23 5.02 -8.93 7.97
N VAL A 24 4.48 -9.75 7.08
CA VAL A 24 3.25 -9.45 6.34
C VAL A 24 2.05 -9.40 7.29
N LEU A 25 1.91 -10.38 8.19
CA LEU A 25 0.80 -10.39 9.15
C LEU A 25 0.83 -9.15 10.06
N LEU A 26 1.99 -8.78 10.58
CA LEU A 26 2.15 -7.60 11.44
C LEU A 26 1.92 -6.29 10.66
N GLY A 27 2.53 -6.16 9.48
CA GLY A 27 2.40 -4.96 8.66
C GLY A 27 0.96 -4.69 8.24
N PHE A 28 0.22 -5.73 7.88
CA PHE A 28 -1.16 -5.61 7.44
C PHE A 28 -2.19 -5.86 8.56
N TRP A 29 -1.77 -6.02 9.82
CA TRP A 29 -2.68 -6.32 10.92
C TRP A 29 -3.74 -5.21 11.08
N LYS A 30 -3.29 -4.00 11.42
CA LYS A 30 -4.16 -2.84 11.69
C LYS A 30 -4.92 -2.37 10.45
N SER A 31 -4.26 -2.40 9.29
CA SER A 31 -4.79 -1.82 8.05
C SER A 31 -5.66 -2.77 7.23
N TYR A 32 -5.79 -4.05 7.62
CA TYR A 32 -6.56 -5.03 6.87
C TYR A 32 -7.11 -6.16 7.74
N PHE A 33 -6.24 -6.97 8.38
CA PHE A 33 -6.69 -8.19 9.06
C PHE A 33 -7.61 -7.92 10.25
N SER A 34 -7.34 -6.89 11.06
CA SER A 34 -8.20 -6.54 12.20
C SER A 34 -9.59 -6.09 11.75
N GLU A 35 -9.69 -5.29 10.69
CA GLU A 35 -10.98 -4.84 10.15
C GLU A 35 -11.75 -6.01 9.50
N LEU A 36 -11.05 -6.92 8.82
CA LEU A 36 -11.65 -8.12 8.23
C LEU A 36 -12.22 -9.07 9.30
N ILE A 37 -11.44 -9.37 10.34
CA ILE A 37 -11.86 -10.28 11.42
C ILE A 37 -13.00 -9.66 12.24
N ALA A 38 -12.96 -8.36 12.49
CA ALA A 38 -14.02 -7.66 13.22
C ALA A 38 -15.31 -7.49 12.38
N GLY A 39 -15.31 -7.86 11.10
CA GLY A 39 -16.44 -7.62 10.19
C GLY A 39 -16.69 -6.14 9.89
N THR A 40 -15.72 -5.27 10.19
CA THR A 40 -15.83 -3.81 10.01
C THR A 40 -15.13 -3.33 8.73
N SER A 41 -14.50 -4.24 7.97
CA SER A 41 -13.81 -3.93 6.72
C SER A 41 -14.73 -3.16 5.77
N ARG A 42 -14.26 -1.98 5.36
CA ARG A 42 -14.88 -1.17 4.30
C ARG A 42 -14.07 -1.21 3.01
N HIS A 43 -13.13 -2.14 2.90
CA HIS A 43 -12.29 -2.26 1.73
C HIS A 43 -13.12 -2.68 0.51
N ALA A 44 -12.86 -2.05 -0.63
CA ALA A 44 -13.42 -2.51 -1.89
C ALA A 44 -12.96 -3.96 -2.18
N SER A 45 -13.78 -4.74 -2.87
CA SER A 45 -13.51 -6.16 -3.19
C SER A 45 -12.15 -6.39 -3.85
N ILE A 46 -11.64 -5.40 -4.59
CA ILE A 46 -10.31 -5.40 -5.20
C ILE A 46 -9.16 -5.56 -4.20
N PHE A 47 -9.28 -5.02 -2.97
CA PHE A 47 -8.27 -5.18 -1.92
C PHE A 47 -8.29 -6.61 -1.35
N HIS A 48 -9.47 -7.21 -1.23
CA HIS A 48 -9.60 -8.62 -0.87
C HIS A 48 -9.01 -9.53 -1.95
N PHE A 49 -9.27 -9.23 -3.22
CA PHE A 49 -8.69 -9.94 -4.35
C PHE A 49 -7.15 -9.84 -4.37
N HIS A 50 -6.59 -8.64 -4.22
CA HIS A 50 -5.15 -8.44 -4.13
C HIS A 50 -4.54 -9.19 -2.94
N GLY A 51 -5.12 -9.06 -1.75
CA GLY A 51 -4.68 -9.76 -0.54
C GLY A 51 -4.71 -11.30 -0.72
N MET A 52 -5.74 -11.83 -1.36
CA MET A 52 -5.84 -13.25 -1.70
C MET A 52 -4.74 -13.70 -2.68
N MET A 53 -4.51 -12.96 -3.76
CA MET A 53 -3.46 -13.27 -4.73
C MET A 53 -2.06 -13.20 -4.12
N MET A 54 -1.79 -12.21 -3.28
CA MET A 54 -0.52 -12.09 -2.54
C MET A 54 -0.33 -13.26 -1.57
N SER A 55 -1.38 -13.62 -0.82
CA SER A 55 -1.33 -14.76 0.11
C SER A 55 -1.07 -16.07 -0.62
N LEU A 56 -1.72 -16.28 -1.77
CA LEU A 56 -1.49 -17.45 -2.61
C LEU A 56 -0.05 -17.50 -3.14
N TRP A 57 0.49 -16.36 -3.58
CA TRP A 57 1.88 -16.28 -4.04
C TRP A 57 2.88 -16.62 -2.93
N ILE A 58 2.70 -16.07 -1.71
CA ILE A 58 3.52 -16.39 -0.54
C ILE A 58 3.42 -17.88 -0.20
N ALA A 59 2.21 -18.45 -0.22
CA ALA A 59 2.00 -19.87 0.03
C ALA A 59 2.74 -20.74 -1.01
N MET A 60 2.71 -20.36 -2.29
CA MET A 60 3.47 -21.04 -3.33
C MET A 60 4.97 -20.94 -3.09
N LEU A 61 5.49 -19.74 -2.81
CA LEU A 61 6.91 -19.53 -2.48
C LEU A 61 7.37 -20.39 -1.30
N LEU A 62 6.51 -20.58 -0.30
CA LEU A 62 6.78 -21.43 0.86
C LEU A 62 6.73 -22.93 0.54
N VAL A 63 5.68 -23.38 -0.14
CA VAL A 63 5.41 -24.80 -0.41
C VAL A 63 6.39 -25.37 -1.43
N GLN A 64 6.76 -24.61 -2.45
CA GLN A 64 7.62 -25.07 -3.55
C GLN A 64 8.96 -25.69 -3.09
N PRO A 65 9.78 -25.04 -2.24
CA PRO A 65 11.01 -25.65 -1.72
C PRO A 65 10.74 -26.85 -0.79
N LEU A 66 9.63 -26.84 -0.03
CA LEU A 66 9.27 -27.99 0.83
C LEU A 66 8.95 -29.24 -0.01
N LEU A 67 8.28 -29.10 -1.14
CA LEU A 67 8.01 -30.20 -2.07
C LEU A 67 9.29 -30.77 -2.66
N ILE A 68 10.27 -29.92 -3.00
CA ILE A 68 11.60 -30.36 -3.46
C ILE A 68 12.29 -31.19 -2.37
N ARG A 69 12.31 -30.73 -1.11
CA ARG A 69 12.89 -31.50 0.01
C ARG A 69 12.23 -32.85 0.20
N LYS A 70 10.90 -32.91 0.07
CA LYS A 70 10.11 -34.14 0.14
C LYS A 70 10.21 -35.00 -1.12
N LYS A 71 11.04 -34.60 -2.10
CA LYS A 71 11.19 -35.25 -3.41
C LYS A 71 9.88 -35.35 -4.21
N GLN A 72 8.89 -34.51 -3.89
CA GLN A 72 7.58 -34.45 -4.55
C GLN A 72 7.64 -33.56 -5.81
N PHE A 73 8.54 -33.90 -6.75
CA PHE A 73 8.80 -33.08 -7.93
C PHE A 73 7.59 -32.95 -8.87
N ALA A 74 6.70 -33.94 -8.90
CA ALA A 74 5.45 -33.86 -9.66
C ALA A 74 4.55 -32.73 -9.15
N ALA A 75 4.35 -32.65 -7.82
CA ALA A 75 3.59 -31.57 -7.19
C ALA A 75 4.25 -30.20 -7.40
N HIS A 76 5.57 -30.11 -7.26
CA HIS A 76 6.33 -28.88 -7.55
C HIS A 76 6.03 -28.36 -8.97
N ARG A 77 6.06 -29.26 -9.97
CA ARG A 77 5.73 -28.93 -11.36
C ARG A 77 4.27 -28.52 -11.55
N ILE A 78 3.32 -29.18 -10.87
CA ILE A 78 1.90 -28.82 -10.95
C ILE A 78 1.67 -27.42 -10.38
N ILE A 79 2.16 -27.14 -9.17
CA ILE A 79 2.04 -25.81 -8.56
C ILE A 79 2.79 -24.77 -9.41
N GLY A 80 3.93 -25.14 -10.01
CA GLY A 80 4.65 -24.29 -10.96
C GLY A 80 3.90 -24.04 -12.27
N LYS A 81 2.95 -24.89 -12.67
CA LYS A 81 2.02 -24.61 -13.78
C LYS A 81 0.90 -23.67 -13.34
N VAL A 82 0.40 -23.83 -12.11
CA VAL A 82 -0.61 -22.93 -11.53
C VAL A 82 -0.10 -21.49 -11.45
N SER A 83 1.21 -21.26 -11.27
CA SER A 83 1.77 -19.90 -11.24
C SER A 83 1.59 -19.12 -12.54
N PHE A 84 1.41 -19.78 -13.68
CA PHE A 84 1.10 -19.10 -14.94
C PHE A 84 -0.28 -18.43 -14.95
N VAL A 85 -1.18 -18.82 -14.04
CA VAL A 85 -2.46 -18.13 -13.83
C VAL A 85 -2.35 -17.17 -12.65
N VAL A 86 -1.74 -17.60 -11.54
CA VAL A 86 -1.65 -16.78 -10.32
C VAL A 86 -0.83 -15.52 -10.53
N MET A 87 0.32 -15.58 -11.23
CA MET A 87 1.16 -14.40 -11.42
C MET A 87 0.46 -13.32 -12.26
N PRO A 88 -0.13 -13.60 -13.44
CA PRO A 88 -0.88 -12.58 -14.17
C PRO A 88 -2.04 -11.97 -13.37
N LEU A 89 -2.80 -12.78 -12.63
CA LEU A 89 -3.88 -12.29 -11.77
C LEU A 89 -3.35 -11.43 -10.62
N LEU A 90 -2.19 -11.79 -10.05
CA LEU A 90 -1.53 -10.98 -9.02
C LEU A 90 -1.08 -9.63 -9.59
N LEU A 91 -0.44 -9.61 -10.76
CA LEU A 91 -0.02 -8.37 -11.42
C LEU A 91 -1.23 -7.49 -11.76
N LEU A 92 -2.31 -8.08 -12.28
CA LEU A 92 -3.57 -7.38 -12.51
C LEU A 92 -4.13 -6.79 -11.23
N SER A 93 -4.12 -7.54 -10.11
CA SER A 93 -4.60 -7.03 -8.83
C SER A 93 -3.81 -5.83 -8.34
N ILE A 94 -2.48 -5.79 -8.56
CA ILE A 94 -1.63 -4.64 -8.23
C ILE A 94 -2.06 -3.42 -9.07
N LEU A 95 -2.25 -3.62 -10.38
CA LEU A 95 -2.73 -2.56 -11.27
C LEU A 95 -4.12 -2.05 -10.86
N GLN A 96 -5.03 -2.93 -10.44
CA GLN A 96 -6.35 -2.54 -9.96
C GLN A 96 -6.29 -1.69 -8.70
N ILE A 97 -5.41 -2.00 -7.74
CA ILE A 97 -5.20 -1.16 -6.56
C ILE A 97 -4.69 0.23 -6.96
N MET A 98 -3.64 0.28 -7.79
CA MET A 98 -3.10 1.56 -8.24
C MET A 98 -4.11 2.38 -9.04
N HIS A 99 -4.91 1.73 -9.88
CA HIS A 99 -5.97 2.36 -10.65
C HIS A 99 -7.10 2.90 -9.76
N TYR A 100 -7.49 2.13 -8.74
CA TYR A 100 -8.50 2.56 -7.77
C TYR A 100 -8.02 3.74 -6.92
N GLU A 101 -6.79 3.69 -6.41
CA GLU A 101 -6.21 4.79 -5.64
C GLU A 101 -6.04 6.06 -6.49
N GLY A 102 -5.61 5.92 -7.75
CA GLY A 102 -5.53 7.06 -8.67
C GLY A 102 -6.88 7.68 -9.01
N ASN A 103 -7.95 6.89 -9.08
CA ASN A 103 -9.32 7.42 -9.23
C ASN A 103 -9.84 8.13 -7.97
N LEU A 104 -9.41 7.71 -6.78
CA LEU A 104 -9.72 8.40 -5.52
C LEU A 104 -8.96 9.73 -5.40
N PHE A 105 -7.74 9.78 -5.92
CA PHE A 105 -6.84 10.93 -5.81
C PHE A 105 -6.35 11.40 -7.18
N PRO A 106 -7.24 11.90 -8.06
CA PRO A 106 -6.88 12.26 -9.42
C PRO A 106 -5.90 13.45 -9.50
N GLU A 107 -5.79 14.23 -8.42
CA GLU A 107 -4.84 15.35 -8.32
C GLU A 107 -3.42 14.87 -7.95
N ASN A 108 -3.30 13.65 -7.39
CA ASN A 108 -2.01 13.00 -7.25
C ASN A 108 -1.61 12.47 -8.63
N GLU A 109 -0.60 13.08 -9.24
CA GLU A 109 -0.10 12.59 -10.53
C GLU A 109 0.47 11.18 -10.39
N LEU A 110 -0.24 10.21 -10.98
CA LEU A 110 0.28 8.87 -11.17
C LEU A 110 1.49 8.94 -12.12
N THR A 111 2.66 8.59 -11.60
CA THR A 111 3.85 8.40 -12.43
C THR A 111 3.89 6.98 -12.97
N PHE A 112 4.42 6.80 -14.18
CA PHE A 112 4.62 5.50 -14.79
C PHE A 112 5.46 4.61 -13.87
N ILE A 113 6.59 5.12 -13.37
CA ILE A 113 7.47 4.33 -12.52
C ILE A 113 6.85 4.03 -11.15
N GLY A 114 6.17 4.99 -10.53
CA GLY A 114 5.52 4.76 -9.23
C GLY A 114 4.43 3.69 -9.32
N THR A 115 3.67 3.70 -10.41
CA THR A 115 2.57 2.76 -10.65
C THR A 115 3.10 1.39 -11.09
N MET A 116 4.10 1.34 -11.99
CA MET A 116 4.57 0.11 -12.64
C MET A 116 5.72 -0.58 -11.92
N ASN A 117 6.45 0.05 -10.98
CA ASN A 117 7.63 -0.53 -10.33
C ASN A 117 7.39 -1.96 -9.82
N GLY A 118 6.33 -2.16 -9.01
CA GLY A 118 6.00 -3.48 -8.47
C GLY A 118 5.74 -4.52 -9.56
N VAL A 119 4.99 -4.13 -10.59
CA VAL A 119 4.64 -4.99 -11.73
C VAL A 119 5.88 -5.35 -12.56
N ILE A 120 6.72 -4.37 -12.90
CA ILE A 120 7.95 -4.57 -13.67
C ILE A 120 8.92 -5.46 -12.89
N THR A 121 9.11 -5.21 -11.59
CA THR A 121 10.02 -5.99 -10.75
C THR A 121 9.54 -7.44 -10.61
N MET A 122 8.27 -7.64 -10.23
CA MET A 122 7.68 -8.98 -10.10
C MET A 122 7.72 -9.75 -11.42
N SER A 123 7.33 -9.12 -12.53
CA SER A 123 7.33 -9.74 -13.86
C SER A 123 8.74 -10.13 -14.30
N THR A 124 9.70 -9.22 -14.14
CA THR A 124 11.11 -9.47 -14.53
C THR A 124 11.66 -10.70 -13.82
N PHE A 125 11.56 -10.76 -12.48
CA PHE A 125 12.11 -11.88 -11.73
C PHE A 125 11.31 -13.17 -11.92
N TYR A 126 9.99 -13.09 -12.07
CA TYR A 126 9.20 -14.26 -12.43
C TYR A 126 9.61 -14.84 -13.79
N LEU A 127 9.73 -14.00 -14.82
CA LEU A 127 10.12 -14.43 -16.16
C LEU A 127 11.54 -15.01 -16.17
N ILE A 128 12.50 -14.38 -15.49
CA ILE A 128 13.85 -14.93 -15.32
C ILE A 128 13.77 -16.31 -14.66
N ALA A 129 12.96 -16.47 -13.62
CA ALA A 129 12.81 -17.74 -12.91
C ALA A 129 12.25 -18.85 -13.82
N ILE A 130 11.20 -18.55 -14.59
CA ILE A 130 10.55 -19.54 -15.47
C ILE A 130 11.41 -19.88 -16.68
N TRP A 131 12.03 -18.89 -17.31
CA TRP A 131 12.92 -19.11 -18.46
C TRP A 131 14.12 -19.99 -18.09
N ASN A 132 14.63 -19.80 -16.87
CA ASN A 132 15.79 -20.52 -16.37
C ASN A 132 15.42 -21.72 -15.48
N LYS A 133 14.22 -22.31 -15.64
CA LYS A 133 13.78 -23.47 -14.85
C LYS A 133 14.73 -24.67 -14.89
N SER A 134 15.53 -24.80 -15.96
CA SER A 134 16.57 -25.84 -16.08
C SER A 134 17.84 -25.54 -15.27
N SER A 135 18.07 -24.27 -14.91
CA SER A 135 19.17 -23.83 -14.05
C SER A 135 18.63 -23.50 -12.66
N ILE A 136 18.63 -24.51 -11.77
CA ILE A 136 18.15 -24.39 -10.38
C ILE A 136 18.73 -23.14 -9.69
N ASN A 137 20.00 -22.84 -9.96
CA ASN A 137 20.69 -21.67 -9.42
C ASN A 137 20.04 -20.34 -9.81
N ILE A 138 19.72 -20.13 -11.09
CA ILE A 138 19.10 -18.88 -11.54
C ILE A 138 17.63 -18.86 -11.14
N HIS A 139 16.92 -19.99 -11.35
CA HIS A 139 15.52 -20.16 -10.99
C HIS A 139 15.25 -19.79 -9.52
N ALA A 140 15.98 -20.41 -8.58
CA ALA A 140 15.74 -20.20 -7.17
C ALA A 140 16.02 -18.76 -6.72
N ARG A 141 17.11 -18.14 -7.20
CA ARG A 141 17.44 -16.74 -6.90
C ARG A 141 16.38 -15.78 -7.42
N ALA A 142 15.86 -16.02 -8.61
CA ALA A 142 14.83 -15.19 -9.20
C ALA A 142 13.49 -15.36 -8.46
N MET A 143 13.14 -16.57 -8.00
CA MET A 143 12.00 -16.77 -7.10
C MET A 143 12.18 -16.04 -5.76
N VAL A 144 13.40 -16.05 -5.18
CA VAL A 144 13.74 -15.27 -3.97
C VAL A 144 13.44 -13.78 -4.18
N CYS A 145 13.89 -13.22 -5.31
CA CYS A 145 13.65 -11.83 -5.66
C CYS A 145 12.15 -11.48 -5.68
N THR A 146 11.27 -12.36 -6.18
CA THR A 146 9.81 -12.13 -6.14
C THR A 146 9.22 -12.12 -4.72
N GLY A 147 9.93 -12.67 -3.73
CA GLY A 147 9.55 -12.55 -2.31
C GLY A 147 10.09 -11.27 -1.67
N ILE A 148 11.30 -10.84 -2.06
CA ILE A 148 11.93 -9.60 -1.54
C ILE A 148 11.08 -8.37 -1.87
N THR A 149 10.41 -8.34 -3.04
CA THR A 149 9.49 -7.25 -3.44
C THR A 149 8.39 -6.98 -2.42
N MET A 150 7.99 -7.99 -1.64
CA MET A 150 6.91 -7.90 -0.65
C MET A 150 7.39 -7.34 0.69
N ILE A 151 8.69 -7.35 0.96
CA ILE A 151 9.25 -6.93 2.25
C ILE A 151 9.00 -5.44 2.47
N GLN A 152 9.29 -4.59 1.47
CA GLN A 152 9.13 -3.14 1.58
C GLN A 152 7.70 -2.70 1.95
N PRO A 153 6.63 -3.06 1.21
CA PRO A 153 5.29 -2.63 1.58
C PRO A 153 4.85 -3.16 2.94
N ALA A 154 5.29 -4.36 3.35
CA ALA A 154 4.97 -4.88 4.68
C ALA A 154 5.72 -4.12 5.79
N SER A 155 7.02 -3.84 5.63
CA SER A 155 7.82 -3.09 6.60
C SER A 155 7.39 -1.63 6.70
N ASP A 156 7.05 -1.00 5.58
CA ASP A 156 6.51 0.36 5.56
C ASP A 156 5.28 0.46 6.46
N ARG A 157 4.35 -0.50 6.36
CA ARG A 157 3.14 -0.53 7.19
C ARG A 157 3.43 -0.78 8.65
N ILE A 158 4.41 -1.63 9.00
CA ILE A 158 4.86 -1.79 10.39
C ILE A 158 5.36 -0.45 10.93
N MET A 159 6.25 0.23 10.19
CA MET A 159 6.82 1.50 10.61
C MET A 159 5.78 2.62 10.74
N PHE A 160 4.84 2.72 9.80
CA PHE A 160 3.74 3.67 9.88
C PHE A 160 2.78 3.36 11.04
N ASN A 161 2.31 2.12 11.16
CA ASN A 161 1.17 1.79 12.02
C ASN A 161 1.56 1.46 13.47
N ILE A 162 2.77 0.94 13.69
CA ILE A 162 3.24 0.47 14.99
C ILE A 162 4.25 1.47 15.58
N PHE A 163 5.22 1.91 14.77
CA PHE A 163 6.27 2.82 15.23
C PHE A 163 5.91 4.31 15.02
N ASN A 164 4.76 4.62 14.40
CA ASN A 164 4.30 5.98 14.10
C ASN A 164 5.36 6.84 13.38
N MET A 165 6.23 6.20 12.59
CA MET A 165 7.22 6.89 11.79
C MET A 165 6.54 7.60 10.62
N GLN A 166 7.08 8.76 10.23
CA GLN A 166 6.51 9.57 9.15
C GLN A 166 7.32 9.42 7.85
N ALA A 167 6.68 9.70 6.71
CA ALA A 167 7.39 9.91 5.45
C ALA A 167 8.21 11.22 5.50
N PRO A 168 9.37 11.31 4.84
CA PRO A 168 9.99 10.30 3.97
C PRO A 168 10.87 9.28 4.72
N THR A 169 11.05 9.43 6.04
CA THR A 169 11.94 8.58 6.85
C THR A 169 11.65 7.09 6.71
N VAL A 170 10.37 6.70 6.71
CA VAL A 170 9.94 5.30 6.49
C VAL A 170 10.52 4.72 5.19
N PHE A 171 10.45 5.48 4.09
CA PHE A 171 10.94 5.01 2.80
C PHE A 171 12.45 4.83 2.80
N TYR A 172 13.20 5.80 3.34
CA TYR A 172 14.66 5.67 3.45
C TYR A 172 15.08 4.45 4.28
N VAL A 173 14.42 4.21 5.42
CA VAL A 173 14.71 3.04 6.27
C VAL A 173 14.40 1.74 5.53
N SER A 174 13.26 1.64 4.85
CA SER A 174 12.92 0.48 4.03
C SER A 174 13.91 0.24 2.89
N TRP A 175 14.36 1.29 2.20
CA TRP A 175 15.36 1.16 1.13
C TRP A 175 16.69 0.63 1.66
N VAL A 176 17.18 1.22 2.76
CA VAL A 176 18.41 0.74 3.43
C VAL A 176 18.26 -0.72 3.85
N MET A 177 17.11 -1.12 4.40
CA MET A 177 16.85 -2.51 4.78
C MET A 177 16.92 -3.46 3.57
N ILE A 178 16.29 -3.11 2.44
CA ILE A 178 16.36 -3.90 1.21
C ILE A 178 17.79 -3.96 0.66
N TYR A 179 18.54 -2.84 0.69
CA TYR A 179 19.92 -2.80 0.25
C TYR A 179 20.83 -3.68 1.11
N LEU A 180 20.71 -3.61 2.44
CA LEU A 180 21.47 -4.44 3.36
C LEU A 180 21.16 -5.93 3.14
N LEU A 181 19.89 -6.28 2.95
CA LEU A 181 19.49 -7.66 2.63
C LEU A 181 20.13 -8.14 1.32
N LEU A 182 20.01 -7.36 0.23
CA LEU A 182 20.58 -7.74 -1.07
C LEU A 182 22.11 -7.82 -1.01
N ILE A 183 22.78 -6.85 -0.38
CA ILE A 183 24.24 -6.85 -0.20
C ILE A 183 24.68 -8.07 0.61
N ALA A 184 23.98 -8.39 1.70
CA ALA A 184 24.26 -9.60 2.48
C ALA A 184 24.13 -10.86 1.63
N LEU A 185 23.06 -10.99 0.83
CA LEU A 185 22.87 -12.11 -0.10
C LEU A 185 24.00 -12.18 -1.14
N MET A 186 24.40 -11.05 -1.72
CA MET A 186 25.52 -10.99 -2.66
C MET A 186 26.85 -11.44 -2.02
N ILE A 187 27.12 -11.02 -0.78
CA ILE A 187 28.34 -11.41 -0.05
C ILE A 187 28.33 -12.90 0.26
N ILE A 188 27.20 -13.45 0.74
CA ILE A 188 27.05 -14.87 1.05
C ILE A 188 27.25 -15.71 -0.22
N GLU A 189 26.73 -15.24 -1.35
CA GLU A 189 26.76 -15.97 -2.62
C GLU A 189 27.94 -15.64 -3.54
N ARG A 190 28.89 -14.79 -3.11
CA ARG A 190 29.99 -14.29 -3.96
C ARG A 190 30.85 -15.37 -4.61
N LYS A 191 30.94 -16.56 -3.98
CA LYS A 191 31.71 -17.71 -4.48
C LYS A 191 30.95 -18.56 -5.51
N GLN A 192 29.68 -18.27 -5.78
CA GLN A 192 28.85 -19.02 -6.73
C GLN A 192 29.20 -18.63 -8.18
N LYS A 193 29.38 -19.63 -9.04
CA LYS A 193 29.78 -19.42 -10.45
C LYS A 193 28.60 -19.14 -11.39
N VAL A 194 27.38 -19.54 -11.01
CA VAL A 194 26.18 -19.44 -11.85
C VAL A 194 25.08 -18.67 -11.13
N GLY A 195 24.46 -17.71 -11.81
CA GLY A 195 23.28 -16.99 -11.32
C GLY A 195 23.52 -15.88 -10.29
N ARG A 196 24.77 -15.61 -9.90
CA ARG A 196 25.10 -14.55 -8.92
C ARG A 196 24.70 -13.14 -9.35
N TRP A 197 24.42 -12.93 -10.65
CA TRP A 197 24.00 -11.64 -11.21
C TRP A 197 22.56 -11.25 -10.87
N VAL A 198 21.73 -12.21 -10.42
CA VAL A 198 20.29 -11.98 -10.15
C VAL A 198 20.07 -10.97 -9.03
N PHE A 199 20.83 -11.04 -7.93
CA PHE A 199 20.71 -10.07 -6.82
C PHE A 199 21.28 -8.68 -7.15
N PRO A 200 22.46 -8.54 -7.80
CA PRO A 200 22.91 -7.27 -8.36
C PRO A 200 21.89 -6.64 -9.31
N LEU A 201 21.23 -7.44 -10.16
CA LEU A 201 20.18 -6.94 -11.04
C LEU A 201 19.01 -6.36 -10.23
N TYR A 202 18.55 -7.05 -9.17
CA TYR A 202 17.50 -6.52 -8.30
C TYR A 202 17.94 -5.20 -7.69
N LEU A 203 19.14 -5.16 -7.12
CA LEU A 203 19.66 -3.95 -6.47
C LEU A 203 19.71 -2.78 -7.46
N GLY A 204 20.21 -3.00 -8.67
CA GLY A 204 20.23 -1.98 -9.73
C GLY A 204 18.83 -1.50 -10.12
N MET A 205 17.89 -2.42 -10.36
CA MET A 205 16.50 -2.06 -10.66
C MET A 205 15.85 -1.27 -9.53
N HIS A 206 16.04 -1.71 -8.27
CA HIS A 206 15.46 -1.07 -7.10
C HIS A 206 16.03 0.34 -6.90
N ILE A 207 17.35 0.52 -7.05
CA ILE A 207 17.99 1.85 -7.02
C ILE A 207 17.41 2.76 -8.10
N ILE A 208 17.26 2.29 -9.34
CA ILE A 208 16.68 3.09 -10.43
C ILE A 208 15.25 3.52 -10.08
N PHE A 209 14.40 2.59 -9.64
CA PHE A 209 13.01 2.91 -9.29
C PHE A 209 12.91 3.86 -8.09
N VAL A 210 13.68 3.60 -7.04
CA VAL A 210 13.73 4.45 -5.84
C VAL A 210 14.24 5.85 -6.17
N SER A 211 15.29 5.96 -6.98
CA SER A 211 15.87 7.26 -7.36
C SER A 211 14.87 8.08 -8.17
N SER A 212 14.11 7.42 -9.05
CA SER A 212 13.05 8.10 -9.81
C SER A 212 11.91 8.63 -8.92
N MET A 213 11.61 7.94 -7.80
CA MET A 213 10.62 8.39 -6.81
C MET A 213 11.18 9.50 -5.92
N ALA A 214 12.42 9.36 -5.45
CA ALA A 214 13.06 10.28 -4.51
C ALA A 214 13.29 11.67 -5.11
N VAL A 215 13.60 11.74 -6.40
CA VAL A 215 13.87 13.01 -7.10
C VAL A 215 12.57 13.60 -7.67
N ILE A 216 11.43 12.92 -7.54
CA ILE A 216 10.18 13.25 -8.24
C ILE A 216 10.51 13.55 -9.71
N THR A 217 11.34 12.71 -10.33
CA THR A 217 11.64 12.88 -11.75
C THR A 217 10.41 12.42 -12.49
N LYS A 218 9.45 13.35 -12.65
CA LYS A 218 8.41 13.19 -13.65
C LYS A 218 9.13 13.02 -14.96
N ILE A 219 8.93 11.89 -15.64
CA ILE A 219 9.46 11.72 -16.99
C ILE A 219 8.67 12.70 -17.86
N PRO A 220 9.28 13.79 -18.35
CA PRO A 220 8.55 14.83 -19.05
C PRO A 220 7.83 14.19 -20.24
N VAL A 221 6.54 14.48 -20.41
CA VAL A 221 5.61 13.87 -21.38
C VAL A 221 5.03 12.50 -20.96
N ILE A 222 5.84 11.56 -20.49
CA ILE A 222 5.35 10.19 -20.20
C ILE A 222 4.40 10.19 -19.00
N ASP A 223 4.77 10.80 -17.88
CA ASP A 223 3.97 10.68 -16.66
C ASP A 223 2.57 11.34 -16.77
N PRO A 224 2.43 12.58 -17.28
CA PRO A 224 1.11 13.17 -17.48
C PRO A 224 0.24 12.37 -18.48
N ALA A 225 0.84 11.86 -19.56
CA ALA A 225 0.12 11.07 -20.55
C ALA A 225 -0.27 9.69 -19.99
N PHE A 226 0.63 9.06 -19.24
CA PHE A 226 0.43 7.76 -18.61
C PHE A 226 -0.68 7.83 -17.57
N GLY A 227 -0.62 8.76 -16.62
CA GLY A 227 -1.66 8.87 -15.59
C GLY A 227 -3.04 9.07 -16.19
N LYS A 228 -3.16 9.96 -17.20
CA LYS A 228 -4.41 10.20 -17.91
C LYS A 228 -4.91 8.97 -18.66
N TRP A 229 -4.04 8.27 -19.40
CA TRP A 229 -4.41 7.04 -20.12
C TRP A 229 -4.75 5.90 -19.16
N PHE A 230 -3.97 5.71 -18.11
CA PHE A 230 -4.14 4.61 -17.18
C PHE A 230 -5.49 4.70 -16.48
N LEU A 231 -5.93 5.90 -16.08
CA LEU A 231 -7.22 6.14 -15.44
C LEU A 231 -8.44 6.04 -16.38
N THR A 232 -8.25 5.97 -17.71
CA THR A 232 -9.37 5.70 -18.64
C THR A 232 -9.64 4.22 -18.84
N LEU A 233 -8.78 3.34 -18.31
CA LEU A 233 -8.93 1.90 -18.48
C LEU A 233 -10.10 1.37 -17.63
N PRO A 234 -10.87 0.39 -18.12
CA PRO A 234 -11.94 -0.24 -17.35
C PRO A 234 -11.40 -1.28 -16.35
N LEU A 235 -10.36 -0.93 -15.58
CA LEU A 235 -9.71 -1.84 -14.62
C LEU A 235 -10.47 -1.95 -13.30
N THR A 236 -11.04 -0.84 -12.85
CA THR A 236 -11.93 -0.79 -11.69
C THR A 236 -13.10 0.14 -12.02
N THR A 237 -14.26 -0.15 -11.45
CA THR A 237 -15.32 0.87 -11.40
C THR A 237 -14.78 2.07 -10.63
N ALA A 238 -15.04 3.28 -11.13
CA ALA A 238 -14.79 4.48 -10.33
C ALA A 238 -15.43 4.25 -8.95
N PRO A 239 -14.69 4.38 -7.85
CA PRO A 239 -15.26 4.19 -6.54
C PRO A 239 -16.50 5.05 -6.44
N THR A 240 -17.64 4.46 -6.07
CA THR A 240 -18.71 5.24 -5.48
C THR A 240 -18.06 5.82 -4.23
N VAL A 241 -17.69 7.09 -4.27
CA VAL A 241 -17.10 7.77 -3.12
C VAL A 241 -18.22 7.96 -2.11
N ILE A 242 -18.56 6.89 -1.40
CA ILE A 242 -19.49 6.92 -0.30
C ILE A 242 -18.72 7.52 0.88
N VAL A 243 -18.60 8.83 0.90
CA VAL A 243 -18.53 9.48 2.22
C VAL A 243 -19.97 9.51 2.69
N LYS A 244 -20.20 8.84 3.80
CA LYS A 244 -21.48 8.97 4.46
C LYS A 244 -21.55 10.38 5.00
N ASP A 245 -22.72 11.00 4.87
CA ASP A 245 -23.09 12.17 5.67
C ASP A 245 -22.58 11.98 7.11
N LEU A 246 -22.17 13.07 7.76
CA LEU A 246 -22.01 13.03 9.21
C LEU A 246 -23.27 12.37 9.81
N PRO A 247 -23.16 11.42 10.75
CA PRO A 247 -24.31 10.75 11.38
C PRO A 247 -25.01 11.70 12.36
N ILE A 248 -25.35 12.89 11.87
CA ILE A 248 -26.05 13.96 12.55
C ILE A 248 -27.52 13.78 12.19
N PRO A 249 -28.42 13.60 13.17
CA PRO A 249 -29.86 13.64 12.91
C PRO A 249 -30.22 14.98 12.25
N GLU A 250 -31.10 14.97 11.24
CA GLU A 250 -31.51 16.19 10.54
C GLU A 250 -31.98 17.29 11.53
N SER A 251 -32.61 16.89 12.63
CA SER A 251 -33.05 17.78 13.72
C SER A 251 -31.92 18.51 14.46
N GLU A 252 -30.67 18.09 14.30
CA GLU A 252 -29.51 18.64 14.99
C GLU A 252 -28.60 19.47 14.10
N ILE A 253 -28.83 19.52 12.78
CA ILE A 253 -27.95 20.21 11.83
C ILE A 253 -27.77 21.69 12.15
N ASP A 254 -28.79 22.35 12.73
CA ASP A 254 -28.76 23.77 13.09
C ASP A 254 -27.84 24.10 14.27
N ARG A 255 -27.28 23.08 14.94
CA ARG A 255 -26.36 23.28 16.08
C ARG A 255 -24.90 23.47 15.65
N TYR A 256 -24.57 23.10 14.41
CA TYR A 256 -23.20 23.03 13.91
C TYR A 256 -22.65 24.29 13.21
N PRO A 257 -23.46 25.21 12.64
CA PRO A 257 -22.93 26.44 12.07
C PRO A 257 -22.18 27.30 13.09
N GLY A 258 -21.01 27.81 12.70
CA GLY A 258 -20.13 28.62 13.55
C GLY A 258 -18.66 28.48 13.18
N LYS A 259 -17.79 29.21 13.88
CA LYS A 259 -16.34 29.03 13.81
C LYS A 259 -15.89 27.98 14.81
N TRP A 260 -14.99 27.11 14.36
CA TRP A 260 -14.48 25.94 15.05
C TRP A 260 -12.94 25.92 14.99
N GLY A 261 -12.32 25.27 15.96
CA GLY A 261 -10.86 25.32 16.16
C GLY A 261 -10.44 26.46 17.11
N ASP A 262 -9.33 26.29 17.82
CA ASP A 262 -8.86 27.25 18.84
C ASP A 262 -8.57 28.64 18.27
N ASN A 263 -8.23 28.73 16.97
CA ASN A 263 -8.00 29.98 16.25
C ASN A 263 -9.08 30.30 15.19
N GLY A 264 -10.20 29.57 15.15
CA GLY A 264 -11.24 29.75 14.14
C GLY A 264 -10.83 29.35 12.72
N GLU A 265 -9.96 28.34 12.61
CA GLU A 265 -9.41 27.79 11.37
C GLU A 265 -10.46 27.05 10.52
N SER A 266 -11.63 26.74 11.09
CA SER A 266 -12.75 26.13 10.37
C SER A 266 -14.03 26.93 10.58
N GLU A 267 -14.74 27.27 9.50
CA GLU A 267 -16.04 27.91 9.52
C GLU A 267 -17.09 26.95 8.94
N ILE A 268 -18.01 26.48 9.79
CA ILE A 268 -19.13 25.65 9.36
C ILE A 268 -20.34 26.54 9.11
N TYR A 269 -21.01 26.36 7.97
CA TYR A 269 -22.19 27.12 7.59
C TYR A 269 -23.23 26.27 6.90
N LYS A 270 -24.49 26.67 7.02
CA LYS A 270 -25.64 25.96 6.45
C LYS A 270 -26.04 26.56 5.10
N ARG A 271 -26.39 25.71 4.14
CA ARG A 271 -27.03 26.08 2.86
C ARG A 271 -28.23 25.17 2.61
N GLY A 272 -29.43 25.65 2.86
CA GLY A 272 -30.63 24.80 2.83
C GLY A 272 -30.51 23.67 3.86
N HIS A 273 -30.74 22.42 3.47
CA HIS A 273 -30.56 21.24 4.34
C HIS A 273 -29.11 20.72 4.39
N GLN A 274 -28.15 21.45 3.84
CA GLN A 274 -26.75 21.03 3.79
C GLN A 274 -25.88 21.75 4.82
N LEU A 275 -24.91 21.04 5.39
CA LEU A 275 -23.82 21.63 6.17
C LEU A 275 -22.56 21.68 5.33
N TRP A 276 -21.84 22.79 5.40
CA TRP A 276 -20.60 23.02 4.68
C TRP A 276 -19.51 23.49 5.65
N GLU A 277 -18.27 23.06 5.43
CA GLU A 277 -17.07 23.53 6.14
C GLU A 277 -16.25 24.40 5.21
N ARG A 278 -15.67 25.49 5.72
CA ARG A 278 -14.64 26.29 5.06
C ARG A 278 -13.42 26.35 5.94
N TRP A 279 -12.29 25.84 5.44
CA TRP A 279 -11.01 25.96 6.13
C TRP A 279 -10.40 27.34 5.87
N ILE A 280 -9.87 27.98 6.91
CA ILE A 280 -9.24 29.30 6.88
C ILE A 280 -7.77 29.13 7.28
N GLU A 281 -6.87 29.37 6.33
CA GLU A 281 -5.43 29.35 6.54
C GLU A 281 -4.88 30.77 6.32
N ASN A 282 -4.16 31.31 7.31
CA ASN A 282 -3.63 32.69 7.27
C ASN A 282 -4.69 33.77 6.95
N GLY A 283 -5.92 33.60 7.47
CA GLY A 283 -7.01 34.55 7.26
C GLY A 283 -7.67 34.50 5.89
N LYS A 284 -7.33 33.53 5.04
CA LYS A 284 -7.95 33.31 3.73
C LYS A 284 -8.58 31.92 3.66
N ALA A 285 -9.68 31.81 2.91
CA ALA A 285 -10.33 30.53 2.67
C ALA A 285 -9.42 29.63 1.81
N ASP A 286 -8.97 28.52 2.38
CA ASP A 286 -8.10 27.53 1.74
C ASP A 286 -8.93 26.47 1.00
N SER A 287 -9.99 25.96 1.64
CA SER A 287 -10.86 24.92 1.05
C SER A 287 -12.30 25.01 1.56
N THR A 288 -13.24 24.46 0.81
CA THR A 288 -14.67 24.36 1.18
C THR A 288 -15.17 22.94 0.94
N ARG A 289 -15.92 22.37 1.88
CA ARG A 289 -16.35 20.96 1.92
C ARG A 289 -17.81 20.84 2.28
N LEU A 290 -18.49 19.82 1.76
CA LEU A 290 -19.83 19.44 2.19
C LEU A 290 -19.71 18.47 3.38
N LEU A 291 -20.43 18.68 4.47
CA LEU A 291 -20.40 17.83 5.67
C LEU A 291 -21.66 16.96 5.82
N TYR A 292 -22.79 17.45 5.33
CA TYR A 292 -24.08 16.76 5.42
C TYR A 292 -24.98 17.22 4.27
N GLN A 293 -25.70 16.29 3.64
CA GLN A 293 -26.77 16.59 2.68
C GLN A 293 -28.02 15.70 2.80
N GLY A 294 -28.08 14.83 3.83
CA GLY A 294 -29.27 14.05 4.18
C GLY A 294 -29.62 12.91 3.21
N LYS A 295 -28.68 12.44 2.39
CA LYS A 295 -28.91 11.41 1.37
C LYS A 295 -27.95 10.22 1.44
N SER A 296 -27.03 10.19 2.40
CA SER A 296 -26.04 9.10 2.60
C SER A 296 -25.07 8.83 1.43
N GLU A 297 -25.05 9.68 0.41
CA GLU A 297 -24.09 9.67 -0.70
C GLU A 297 -23.34 11.01 -0.72
N PHE A 298 -22.08 11.06 -1.19
CA PHE A 298 -21.25 12.28 -1.12
C PHE A 298 -20.41 12.51 -2.37
N ILE A 299 -19.91 13.75 -2.49
CA ILE A 299 -19.00 14.24 -3.52
C ILE A 299 -17.63 14.57 -2.86
N PRO A 300 -16.52 13.90 -3.24
CA PRO A 300 -15.19 14.07 -2.63
C PRO A 300 -14.64 15.49 -2.61
N ASP A 301 -14.08 15.89 -1.46
CA ASP A 301 -13.06 16.94 -1.41
C ASP A 301 -11.75 16.35 -1.97
N ARG A 302 -11.27 16.98 -3.04
CA ARG A 302 -10.12 16.53 -3.84
C ARG A 302 -8.77 16.80 -3.18
N ASN A 303 -8.72 17.71 -2.20
CA ASN A 303 -7.44 18.24 -1.70
C ASN A 303 -7.02 17.68 -0.33
N LYS A 304 -7.94 17.11 0.46
CA LYS A 304 -7.63 16.50 1.76
C LYS A 304 -8.59 15.33 2.06
N PRO A 305 -8.17 14.05 2.01
CA PRO A 305 -9.04 12.93 2.35
C PRO A 305 -9.22 12.78 3.87
N PHE A 306 -10.45 12.94 4.34
CA PHE A 306 -10.87 12.59 5.70
C PHE A 306 -11.69 11.30 5.66
N LYS A 307 -11.49 10.38 6.63
CA LYS A 307 -12.36 9.20 6.76
C LYS A 307 -13.66 9.55 7.50
N SER A 308 -13.62 10.43 8.50
CA SER A 308 -14.77 10.95 9.27
C SER A 308 -14.35 12.12 10.17
N LEU A 309 -15.25 13.07 10.42
CA LEU A 309 -15.13 14.11 11.46
C LEU A 309 -16.24 13.84 12.50
N TYR A 310 -15.93 13.63 13.77
CA TYR A 310 -16.96 13.45 14.80
C TYR A 310 -17.02 14.68 15.69
N PHE A 311 -18.24 15.15 15.95
CA PHE A 311 -18.50 16.20 16.92
C PHE A 311 -19.24 15.57 18.10
N LEU A 312 -18.58 15.42 19.24
CA LEU A 312 -19.25 14.94 20.45
C LEU A 312 -19.65 16.16 21.28
N VAL A 313 -20.95 16.42 21.37
CA VAL A 313 -21.48 17.52 22.18
C VAL A 313 -21.76 16.98 23.58
N LYS A 314 -21.00 17.45 24.57
CA LYS A 314 -21.26 17.19 25.99
C LYS A 314 -21.23 18.51 26.73
N ASP A 315 -22.35 18.86 27.38
CA ASP A 315 -22.46 20.04 28.26
C ASP A 315 -22.00 21.38 27.61
N GLY A 316 -22.34 21.60 26.33
CA GLY A 316 -22.00 22.84 25.61
C GLY A 316 -20.54 22.96 25.18
N LYS A 317 -19.75 21.89 25.33
CA LYS A 317 -18.43 21.73 24.70
C LYS A 317 -18.51 20.74 23.55
N THR A 318 -17.76 21.00 22.49
CA THR A 318 -17.69 20.10 21.34
C THR A 318 -16.26 19.63 21.17
N ASP A 319 -16.07 18.31 21.29
CA ASP A 319 -14.81 17.68 20.95
C ASP A 319 -14.86 17.30 19.47
N ALA A 320 -13.91 17.81 18.68
CA ALA A 320 -13.75 17.47 17.27
C ALA A 320 -12.74 16.33 17.14
N PHE A 321 -13.15 15.22 16.53
CA PHE A 321 -12.27 14.07 16.31
C PHE A 321 -12.02 13.91 14.81
N SER A 322 -10.75 13.99 14.43
CA SER A 322 -10.30 13.81 13.05
C SER A 322 -9.76 12.41 12.87
N VAL A 323 -10.35 11.61 11.97
CA VAL A 323 -9.84 10.27 11.64
C VAL A 323 -9.12 10.32 10.30
N TYR A 324 -7.79 10.16 10.36
CA TYR A 324 -6.91 10.08 9.20
C TYR A 324 -6.74 8.63 8.75
N TYR A 325 -6.34 8.43 7.49
CA TYR A 325 -5.85 7.15 7.01
C TYR A 325 -4.58 6.77 7.81
N GLY A 326 -4.73 5.95 8.87
CA GLY A 326 -3.60 5.42 9.66
C GLY A 326 -3.66 5.62 11.18
N GLY A 327 -4.55 6.46 11.73
CA GLY A 327 -4.63 6.67 13.18
C GLY A 327 -5.78 7.57 13.65
N ILE A 328 -6.14 7.41 14.93
CA ILE A 328 -7.05 8.30 15.68
C ILE A 328 -6.18 9.38 16.33
N GLY A 329 -6.42 10.65 15.99
CA GLY A 329 -5.83 11.79 16.69
C GLY A 329 -6.91 12.61 17.37
N ASN A 330 -6.72 12.97 18.65
CA ASN A 330 -7.58 13.96 19.32
C ASN A 330 -7.17 15.36 18.84
N SER A 331 -8.02 15.99 18.03
CA SER A 331 -7.84 17.39 17.65
C SER A 331 -8.56 18.31 18.63
N GLY A 332 -8.02 18.42 19.85
CA GLY A 332 -8.33 19.47 20.82
C GLY A 332 -9.78 19.55 21.37
N GLN A 333 -9.93 19.93 22.63
CA GLN A 333 -11.23 20.32 23.18
C GLN A 333 -11.51 21.77 22.78
N THR A 334 -12.46 22.01 21.88
CA THR A 334 -12.80 23.39 21.47
C THR A 334 -14.07 23.85 22.18
N LYS A 335 -14.01 25.04 22.79
CA LYS A 335 -15.15 25.63 23.51
C LYS A 335 -15.88 26.57 22.56
N ARG A 336 -17.18 26.37 22.36
CA ARG A 336 -18.03 27.29 21.59
C ARG A 336 -17.97 28.67 22.26
N MET A 337 -17.40 29.68 21.59
CA MET A 337 -17.63 31.07 22.00
C MET A 337 -19.10 31.39 21.73
N LYS A 338 -19.78 31.85 22.78
CA LYS A 338 -21.20 32.23 22.74
C LYS A 338 -21.44 33.40 21.80
#